data_AF-A0A2E4PPN1-F1
#
_entry.id   AF-A0A2E4PPN1-F1
#
_cell.length_a   1.000
_cell.length_b   1.000
_cell.length_c   1.000
_cell.angle_alpha   90.00
_cell.angle_beta   90.00
_cell.angle_gamma   90.00
#
_symmetry.space_group_name_H-M   'P 1'
#
loop_
_entity.id
_entity.type
_entity.pdbx_description
1 polymer ?
#
loop_
_entity_poly.entity_id
_entity_poly.type
_entity_poly.pdbx_seq_one_letter_code
_entity_poly.pdbx_strand_id
1 'polypeptide(L)'
;MQKQIDELKHTLEGRNFIYQEADHLMKKEYFCKGIHKRNEKILIITDSRSFLFYPDDIKSFLSKCVISDTSVIKTVPKKINHMSNVICELYENASKVSDGLMKMFEKISNNKPTEEELKQAKVVSDVAGKLIDIEKIRLGYMHLNTK
;
A
#
# COMPACT_ATOMS: atom_id res chain seq x y z
N MET A 1 25.87 -9.61 -1.14
CA MET A 1 24.50 -9.72 -1.69
C MET A 1 24.07 -11.17 -1.98
N GLN A 2 24.80 -12.00 -2.71
CA GLN A 2 24.35 -13.38 -2.98
C GLN A 2 24.19 -14.21 -1.69
N LYS A 3 25.21 -14.24 -0.83
CA LYS A 3 25.19 -14.90 0.49
C LYS A 3 23.99 -14.51 1.37
N GLN A 4 23.60 -13.24 1.31
CA GLN A 4 22.47 -12.66 2.05
C GLN A 4 21.12 -13.14 1.50
N ILE A 5 21.01 -13.28 0.18
CA ILE A 5 19.83 -13.88 -0.46
C ILE A 5 19.73 -15.36 -0.10
N ASP A 6 20.85 -16.08 -0.12
CA ASP A 6 20.88 -17.51 0.22
C ASP A 6 20.47 -17.76 1.69
N GLU A 7 20.93 -16.91 2.61
CA GLU A 7 20.52 -16.92 4.02
C GLU A 7 19.01 -16.68 4.19
N LEU A 8 18.47 -15.68 3.49
CA LEU A 8 17.04 -15.39 3.49
C LEU A 8 16.22 -16.53 2.89
N LYS A 9 16.70 -17.14 1.80
CA LYS A 9 16.03 -18.28 1.17
C LYS A 9 15.97 -19.47 2.10
N HIS A 10 17.09 -19.83 2.71
CA HIS A 10 17.15 -20.90 3.69
C HIS A 10 16.19 -20.68 4.88
N THR A 11 16.06 -19.43 5.32
CA THR A 11 15.29 -19.07 6.52
C THR A 11 13.80 -18.88 6.25
N LEU A 12 13.43 -18.32 5.10
CA LEU A 12 12.05 -17.88 4.82
C LEU A 12 11.42 -18.57 3.63
N GLU A 13 12.15 -18.91 2.56
CA GLU A 13 11.54 -19.41 1.32
C GLU A 13 10.75 -20.70 1.57
N GLY A 14 9.47 -20.69 1.21
CA GLY A 14 8.55 -21.80 1.47
C GLY A 14 8.05 -21.91 2.92
N ARG A 15 8.28 -20.90 3.78
CA ARG A 15 7.85 -20.88 5.18
C ARG A 15 6.90 -19.73 5.50
N ASN A 16 6.14 -19.92 6.58
CA ASN A 16 5.35 -18.86 7.19
C ASN A 16 6.20 -18.07 8.18
N PHE A 17 6.07 -16.75 8.16
CA PHE A 17 6.68 -15.87 9.15
C PHE A 17 5.69 -14.80 9.59
N ILE A 18 5.71 -14.48 10.87
CA ILE A 18 4.94 -13.38 11.45
C ILE A 18 5.83 -12.15 11.44
N TYR A 19 5.32 -11.06 10.87
CA TYR A 19 6.03 -9.78 10.81
C TYR A 19 5.15 -8.63 11.31
N GLN A 20 5.79 -7.69 12.00
CA GLN A 20 5.19 -6.46 12.49
C GLN A 20 6.03 -5.27 12.04
N GLU A 21 5.44 -4.37 11.26
CA GLU A 21 6.16 -3.24 10.67
C GLU A 21 6.46 -2.15 11.72
N ALA A 22 5.49 -1.91 12.61
CA ALA A 22 5.60 -0.98 13.74
C ALA A 22 4.78 -1.49 14.93
N ASP A 23 5.17 -1.11 16.14
CA ASP A 23 4.58 -1.62 17.40
C ASP A 23 3.06 -1.37 17.52
N HIS A 24 2.57 -0.30 16.88
CA HIS A 24 1.14 0.06 16.88
C HIS A 24 0.32 -0.69 15.81
N LEU A 25 0.94 -1.48 14.94
CA LEU A 25 0.28 -2.25 13.90
C LEU A 25 0.10 -3.71 14.32
N MET A 26 -0.97 -4.35 13.84
CA MET A 26 -1.22 -5.77 14.09
C MET A 26 -0.13 -6.65 13.46
N LYS A 27 0.34 -7.66 14.21
CA LYS A 27 1.19 -8.72 13.67
C LYS A 27 0.45 -9.47 12.58
N LYS A 28 1.11 -9.71 11.45
CA LYS A 28 0.52 -10.46 10.34
C LYS A 28 1.43 -11.60 9.92
N GLU A 29 0.82 -12.76 9.63
CA GLU A 29 1.49 -13.92 9.07
C GLU A 29 1.57 -13.81 7.54
N TYR A 30 2.72 -14.18 7.00
CA TYR A 30 3.04 -14.15 5.58
C TYR A 30 3.66 -15.47 5.15
N PHE A 31 3.26 -15.98 3.99
CA PHE A 31 3.92 -17.13 3.37
C PHE A 31 4.91 -16.64 2.32
N CYS A 32 6.20 -16.92 2.50
CA CYS A 32 7.24 -16.48 1.56
C CYS A 32 7.27 -17.39 0.32
N LYS A 33 6.94 -16.82 -0.84
CA LYS A 33 6.90 -17.51 -2.14
C LYS A 33 8.21 -17.49 -2.90
N GLY A 34 9.03 -16.46 -2.69
CA GLY A 34 10.27 -16.32 -3.43
C GLY A 34 11.06 -15.09 -3.01
N ILE A 35 12.38 -15.17 -3.19
CA ILE A 35 13.32 -14.11 -2.84
C ILE A 35 14.23 -13.82 -4.02
N HIS A 36 14.27 -12.55 -4.44
CA HIS A 36 14.95 -12.11 -5.66
C HIS A 36 15.78 -10.85 -5.43
N LYS A 37 16.82 -10.66 -6.26
CA LYS A 37 17.53 -9.38 -6.36
C LYS A 37 16.81 -8.47 -7.35
N ARG A 38 16.61 -7.20 -7.00
CA ARG A 38 16.07 -6.16 -7.90
C ARG A 38 16.77 -4.83 -7.66
N ASN A 39 17.52 -4.34 -8.64
CA ASN A 39 18.19 -3.03 -8.61
C ASN A 39 18.91 -2.76 -7.27
N GLU A 40 19.82 -3.67 -6.91
CA GLU A 40 20.62 -3.65 -5.66
C GLU A 40 19.87 -3.89 -4.36
N LYS A 41 18.54 -4.02 -4.42
CA LYS A 41 17.68 -4.37 -3.29
C LYS A 41 17.32 -5.84 -3.30
N ILE A 42 16.87 -6.33 -2.16
CA ILE A 42 16.31 -7.66 -2.00
C ILE A 42 14.80 -7.54 -1.96
N LEU A 43 14.13 -8.32 -2.81
CA LEU A 43 12.70 -8.44 -2.93
C LEU A 43 12.25 -9.78 -2.35
N ILE A 44 11.45 -9.76 -1.29
CA ILE A 44 10.72 -10.92 -0.79
C ILE A 44 9.29 -10.84 -1.29
N ILE A 45 8.85 -11.87 -2.02
CA ILE A 45 7.47 -12.02 -2.49
C ILE A 45 6.73 -12.94 -1.53
N THR A 46 5.60 -12.49 -1.01
CA THR A 46 4.74 -13.31 -0.15
C THR A 46 3.38 -13.56 -0.79
N ASP A 47 2.49 -14.24 -0.08
CA ASP A 47 1.10 -14.45 -0.45
C ASP A 47 0.25 -13.18 -0.49
N SER A 48 0.61 -12.15 0.30
CA SER A 48 -0.23 -10.95 0.46
C SER A 48 0.47 -9.61 0.25
N ARG A 49 1.81 -9.53 0.32
CA ARG A 49 2.59 -8.32 -0.02
C ARG A 49 3.99 -8.65 -0.51
N SER A 50 4.71 -7.62 -0.97
CA SER A 50 6.14 -7.73 -1.27
C SER A 50 6.93 -6.83 -0.32
N PHE A 51 8.10 -7.31 0.12
CA PHE A 51 9.04 -6.53 0.93
C PHE A 51 10.25 -6.20 0.08
N LEU A 52 10.67 -4.93 0.06
CA LEU A 52 11.82 -4.47 -0.70
C LEU A 52 12.72 -3.65 0.22
N PHE A 53 13.94 -4.11 0.45
CA PHE A 53 14.88 -3.47 1.37
C PHE A 53 16.33 -3.62 0.91
N TYR A 54 17.22 -2.82 1.48
CA TYR A 54 18.65 -2.92 1.18
C TYR A 54 19.28 -4.11 1.91
N PRO A 55 20.38 -4.68 1.39
CA PRO A 55 21.01 -5.84 2.01
C PRO A 55 21.47 -5.62 3.46
N ASP A 56 21.74 -4.38 3.84
CA ASP A 56 22.17 -4.02 5.20
C ASP A 56 21.02 -4.11 6.21
N ASP A 57 19.77 -4.01 5.75
CA ASP A 57 18.57 -4.07 6.59
C ASP A 57 18.13 -5.50 6.93
N ILE A 58 18.75 -6.53 6.34
CA ILE A 58 18.32 -7.92 6.46
C ILE A 58 18.25 -8.38 7.92
N LYS A 59 19.28 -8.06 8.71
CA LYS A 59 19.33 -8.46 10.12
C LYS A 59 18.21 -7.80 10.92
N SER A 60 17.92 -6.54 10.63
CA SER A 60 16.82 -5.77 11.23
C SER A 60 15.45 -6.30 10.80
N PHE A 61 15.34 -6.77 9.55
CA PHE A 61 14.13 -7.41 9.06
C PHE A 61 13.91 -8.76 9.75
N LEU A 62 14.92 -9.64 9.76
CA LEU A 62 14.84 -10.96 10.36
C LEU A 62 14.59 -10.93 11.86
N SER A 63 15.12 -9.95 12.60
CA SER A 63 14.85 -9.82 14.03
C SER A 63 13.40 -9.47 14.35
N LYS A 64 12.67 -8.89 13.38
CA LYS A 64 11.23 -8.60 13.47
C LYS A 64 10.37 -9.77 12.98
N CYS A 65 10.97 -10.79 12.38
CA CYS A 65 10.28 -11.97 11.89
C CYS A 65 10.29 -13.07 12.95
N VAL A 66 9.12 -13.62 13.26
CA VAL A 66 8.98 -14.84 14.04
C VAL A 66 8.61 -15.96 13.08
N ILE A 67 9.48 -16.95 12.91
CA ILE A 67 9.21 -18.11 12.04
C ILE A 67 8.13 -18.96 12.70
N SER A 68 7.03 -19.17 11.97
CA SER A 68 5.92 -20.01 12.40
C SER A 68 6.21 -21.42 11.93
N ASP A 69 6.91 -22.22 12.75
CA ASP A 69 7.25 -23.62 12.45
C ASP A 69 6.03 -24.56 12.53
N THR A 70 4.85 -24.03 12.81
CA THR A 70 3.62 -24.80 12.91
C THR A 70 3.07 -25.18 11.53
N SER A 71 3.31 -26.44 11.18
CA SER A 71 2.69 -27.22 10.10
C SER A 71 1.17 -27.41 10.23
N VAL A 72 0.46 -26.56 10.98
CA VAL A 72 -1.00 -26.66 11.13
C VAL A 72 -1.67 -25.58 10.31
N ILE A 73 -2.05 -26.01 9.11
CA ILE A 73 -2.91 -25.28 8.18
C ILE A 73 -4.20 -24.89 8.90
N LYS A 74 -4.31 -23.62 9.29
CA LYS A 74 -5.59 -22.91 9.24
C LYS A 74 -5.53 -21.98 8.04
N THR A 75 -5.89 -22.53 6.88
CA THR A 75 -6.38 -21.73 5.76
C THR A 75 -7.61 -21.00 6.26
N VAL A 76 -7.42 -19.80 6.79
CA VAL A 76 -8.53 -18.85 6.94
C VAL A 76 -9.00 -18.60 5.52
N PRO A 77 -10.27 -18.91 5.18
CA PRO A 77 -10.77 -18.64 3.85
C PRO A 77 -10.50 -17.16 3.56
N LYS A 78 -9.82 -16.93 2.44
CA LYS A 78 -9.52 -15.61 1.90
C LYS A 78 -10.81 -14.79 1.97
N LYS A 79 -10.97 -13.96 3.00
CA LYS A 79 -11.70 -12.71 2.80
C LYS A 79 -10.79 -11.98 1.83
N ILE A 80 -11.13 -12.10 0.54
CA ILE A 80 -10.56 -11.31 -0.53
C ILE A 80 -10.48 -9.91 0.03
N ASN A 81 -9.25 -9.44 0.24
CA ASN A 81 -8.97 -8.20 0.92
C ASN A 81 -9.33 -7.10 -0.08
N HIS A 82 -10.63 -6.89 -0.32
CA HIS A 82 -11.15 -5.88 -1.22
C HIS A 82 -10.55 -4.51 -0.88
N MET A 83 -10.15 -4.31 0.39
CA MET A 83 -9.45 -3.13 0.86
C MET A 83 -8.14 -2.81 0.13
N SER A 84 -7.28 -3.77 -0.25
CA SER A 84 -5.98 -3.41 -0.87
C SER A 84 -6.14 -2.92 -2.30
N ASN A 85 -7.04 -3.55 -3.06
CA ASN A 85 -7.39 -3.06 -4.40
C ASN A 85 -8.16 -1.75 -4.30
N VAL A 86 -9.08 -1.62 -3.33
CA VAL A 86 -9.81 -0.36 -3.09
C VAL A 86 -8.88 0.78 -2.71
N ILE A 87 -7.84 0.55 -1.89
CA ILE A 87 -6.86 1.60 -1.50
C ILE A 87 -5.97 1.98 -2.69
N CYS A 88 -5.49 1.02 -3.49
CA CYS A 88 -4.72 1.32 -4.70
C CYS A 88 -5.58 2.06 -5.74
N GLU A 89 -6.81 1.61 -5.98
CA GLU A 89 -7.77 2.26 -6.89
C GLU A 89 -8.18 3.64 -6.37
N LEU A 90 -8.32 3.84 -5.05
CA LEU A 90 -8.54 5.15 -4.44
C LEU A 90 -7.37 6.10 -4.70
N TYR A 91 -6.13 5.63 -4.54
CA TYR A 91 -4.95 6.45 -4.77
C TYR A 91 -4.82 6.85 -6.25
N GLU A 92 -5.04 5.90 -7.17
CA GLU A 92 -5.03 6.19 -8.61
C GLU A 92 -6.16 7.14 -9.02
N ASN A 93 -7.37 6.97 -8.49
CA ASN A 93 -8.50 7.84 -8.81
C ASN A 93 -8.37 9.23 -8.19
N ALA A 94 -7.85 9.33 -6.95
CA ALA A 94 -7.55 10.62 -6.33
C ALA A 94 -6.44 11.36 -7.09
N SER A 95 -5.40 10.65 -7.55
CA SER A 95 -4.35 11.23 -8.41
C SER A 95 -4.94 11.77 -9.71
N LYS A 96 -5.83 11.01 -10.38
CA LYS A 96 -6.51 11.48 -11.60
C LYS A 96 -7.36 12.73 -11.39
N VAL A 97 -8.07 12.82 -10.26
CA VAL A 97 -8.84 14.02 -9.89
C VAL A 97 -7.91 15.21 -9.65
N SER A 98 -6.80 15.00 -8.92
CA SER A 98 -5.79 16.02 -8.68
C SER A 98 -5.16 16.54 -9.98
N ASP A 99 -4.76 15.63 -10.88
CA ASP A 99 -4.17 15.98 -12.18
C ASP A 99 -5.19 16.72 -13.06
N GLY A 100 -6.47 16.33 -13.01
CA GLY A 100 -7.55 17.01 -13.72
C GLY A 100 -7.76 18.44 -13.23
N LEU A 101 -7.77 18.64 -11.91
CA LEU A 101 -7.85 19.97 -11.30
C LEU A 101 -6.63 20.81 -11.66
N MET A 102 -5.42 20.25 -11.59
CA MET A 102 -4.18 20.97 -11.93
C MET A 102 -4.20 21.45 -13.39
N LYS A 103 -4.54 20.57 -14.34
CA LYS A 103 -4.67 20.94 -15.76
C LYS A 103 -5.74 22.01 -16.00
N MET A 104 -6.81 21.99 -15.23
CA MET A 104 -7.86 23.02 -15.31
C MET A 104 -7.35 24.37 -14.81
N PHE A 105 -6.65 24.40 -13.68
CA PHE A 105 -6.03 25.62 -13.17
C PHE A 105 -4.92 26.15 -14.09
N GLU A 106 -4.12 25.28 -14.70
CA GLU A 106 -3.12 25.67 -15.70
C GLU A 106 -3.77 26.28 -16.94
N LYS A 107 -4.88 25.72 -17.42
CA LYS A 107 -5.65 26.30 -18.54
C LYS A 107 -6.21 27.68 -18.21
N ILE A 108 -6.72 27.86 -16.99
CA ILE A 108 -7.24 29.14 -16.49
C ILE A 108 -6.11 30.15 -16.28
N SER A 109 -4.93 29.71 -15.85
CA SER A 109 -3.78 30.58 -15.61
C SER A 109 -3.13 31.06 -16.91
N ASN A 110 -3.14 30.23 -17.97
CA ASN A 110 -2.43 30.50 -19.22
C ASN A 110 -3.30 31.15 -20.30
N ASN A 111 -4.64 31.11 -20.17
CA ASN A 111 -5.57 31.76 -21.08
C ASN A 111 -6.44 32.78 -20.32
N LYS A 112 -6.91 33.84 -20.97
CA LYS A 112 -7.95 34.72 -20.41
C LYS A 112 -9.26 33.92 -20.36
N PRO A 113 -9.64 33.33 -19.22
CA PRO A 113 -10.76 32.40 -19.19
C PRO A 113 -12.06 33.19 -19.27
N THR A 114 -13.05 32.59 -19.91
CA THR A 114 -14.42 33.12 -19.92
C THR A 114 -15.06 32.96 -18.54
N GLU A 115 -16.08 33.77 -18.26
CA GLU A 115 -16.82 33.70 -17.00
C GLU A 115 -17.47 32.32 -16.79
N GLU A 116 -17.85 31.66 -17.88
CA GLU A 116 -18.45 30.32 -17.86
C GLU A 116 -17.44 29.23 -17.51
N GLU A 117 -16.21 29.33 -18.02
CA GLU A 117 -15.10 28.43 -17.64
C GLU A 117 -14.72 28.58 -16.17
N LEU A 118 -14.74 29.80 -15.63
CA LEU A 118 -14.50 30.06 -14.20
C LEU A 118 -15.62 29.49 -13.32
N LYS A 119 -16.88 29.59 -13.75
CA LYS A 119 -18.03 28.97 -13.05
C LYS A 119 -17.92 27.45 -13.04
N GLN A 120 -17.58 26.84 -14.18
CA GLN A 120 -17.37 25.39 -14.27
C GLN A 120 -16.22 24.94 -13.37
N ALA A 121 -15.11 25.69 -13.34
CA ALA A 121 -13.97 25.39 -12.50
C ALA A 121 -14.31 25.41 -11.00
N LYS A 122 -15.10 26.40 -10.58
CA LYS A 122 -15.62 26.48 -9.21
C LYS A 122 -16.48 25.26 -8.86
N VAL A 123 -17.42 24.89 -9.73
CA VAL A 123 -18.31 23.72 -9.50
C VAL A 123 -17.50 22.43 -9.39
N VAL A 124 -16.51 22.22 -10.26
CA VAL A 124 -15.65 21.03 -10.22
C VAL A 124 -14.80 21.00 -8.94
N SER A 125 -14.26 22.15 -8.52
CA SER A 125 -13.52 22.25 -7.26
C SER A 125 -14.39 21.97 -6.04
N ASP A 126 -15.61 22.49 -6.01
CA ASP A 126 -16.56 22.27 -4.90
C ASP A 126 -16.98 20.78 -4.82
N VAL A 127 -17.20 20.13 -5.97
CA VAL A 127 -17.50 18.69 -6.04
C VAL A 127 -16.32 17.86 -5.54
N ALA A 128 -15.10 18.20 -5.95
CA ALA A 128 -13.89 17.51 -5.48
C ALA A 128 -13.72 17.64 -3.95
N GLY A 129 -13.96 18.83 -3.39
CA GLY A 129 -13.94 19.04 -1.94
C GLY A 129 -14.95 18.16 -1.20
N LYS A 130 -16.20 18.09 -1.68
CA LYS A 130 -17.23 17.23 -1.08
C LYS A 130 -16.89 15.75 -1.15
N LEU A 131 -16.29 15.28 -2.25
CA LEU A 131 -15.84 13.88 -2.37
C LEU A 131 -14.75 13.55 -1.35
N ILE A 132 -13.79 14.47 -1.14
CA ILE A 132 -12.74 14.32 -0.13
C ILE A 132 -13.35 14.23 1.28
N ASP A 133 -14.34 15.06 1.61
CA ASP A 133 -14.96 15.05 2.93
C ASP A 133 -15.79 13.78 3.18
N ILE A 134 -16.49 13.26 2.17
CA ILE A 134 -17.18 11.97 2.25
C ILE A 134 -16.17 10.84 2.56
N GLU A 135 -15.03 10.83 1.90
CA GLU A 135 -14.02 9.79 2.11
C GLU A 135 -13.35 9.91 3.48
N LYS A 136 -13.11 11.13 3.99
CA LYS A 136 -12.65 11.33 5.39
C LYS A 136 -13.61 10.74 6.41
N ILE A 137 -14.91 10.99 6.24
CA ILE A 137 -15.96 10.46 7.12
C ILE A 137 -15.96 8.93 7.06
N ARG A 138 -15.92 8.35 5.86
CA ARG A 138 -15.88 6.90 5.65
C ARG A 138 -14.66 6.26 6.33
N LEU A 139 -13.46 6.83 6.14
CA LEU A 139 -12.23 6.34 6.77
C LEU A 139 -12.30 6.45 8.31
N GLY A 140 -12.88 7.53 8.84
CA GLY A 140 -13.14 7.68 10.28
C GLY A 140 -14.03 6.56 10.84
N TYR A 141 -15.11 6.21 10.15
CA TYR A 141 -15.99 5.09 10.54
C TYR A 141 -15.27 3.73 10.48
N MET A 142 -14.42 3.51 9.48
CA MET A 142 -13.63 2.27 9.37
C MET A 142 -12.63 2.13 10.53
N HIS A 143 -12.01 3.24 10.95
CA HIS A 143 -11.09 3.26 12.09
C HIS A 143 -11.80 3.01 13.43
N LEU A 144 -13.03 3.51 13.61
CA LEU A 144 -13.83 3.26 14.82
C LEU A 144 -14.32 1.81 14.93
N ASN A 145 -14.66 1.16 13.80
CA ASN A 145 -15.14 -0.22 13.75
C ASN A 145 -14.03 -1.29 13.79
N THR A 146 -12.76 -0.89 13.95
CA THR A 146 -11.61 -1.80 14.08
C THR A 146 -10.98 -1.81 15.48
N LYS A 147 -11.59 -1.12 16.44
CA LYS A 147 -11.35 -1.31 17.89
C LYS A 147 -12.34 -2.33 18.47
#